data_AF-A0A975PQC5-F1
#
_entry.id   AF-A0A975PQC5-F1
#
_cell.length_a   1.000
_cell.length_b   1.000
_cell.length_c   1.000
_cell.angle_alpha   90.00
_cell.angle_beta   90.00
_cell.angle_gamma   90.00
#
_symmetry.space_group_name_H-M   'P 1'
#
loop_
_entity.id
_entity.type
_entity.pdbx_description
1 polymer ?
#
loop_
_entity_poly.entity_id
_entity_poly.type
_entity_poly.pdbx_seq_one_letter_code
_entity_poly.pdbx_strand_id
1 'polypeptide(L)'
;MVTSSESGGWPWSALGISETTDKAAIRAAYDARRADLDAQAMRISAFAELTEAREKALFLASEMLREQERSGTATPVDAVPPLREATAEPEPEPEPEPEPEPEPEPEPEPEPEPEPEPEPEPEPEPEPEPEPEPEPETSAEPAWEPGGRYTSEDDLLRGFDLSEPADRDEESEVQDDGDRYRPWMAGATFAAPPPSDGPTPFIQRYSLDKYWLWWAFGAMMLVTMCTSGGNDEAEPERASPPVAYRQVPESPAPVDLDLSPDELRDAEAMVSELFGPALAYADLIDSDPALAGALVERLRSRSNGVEEARAYLRLQILRVRASASRDQALAIAELHLAWLQSAQASGGANCREVTSDLFFNGVPAMREDWLAFERSLAADLLRNRTFAGPLPADTGPAPPIPDWLVAAAAARGGLDAATIRAAMTNFAHPARCASEIALLEALLARRDEATGAIVAAI
;
A
#
# COMPACT_ATOMS: atom_id res chain seq x y z
N MET A 1 9.05 51.55 11.80
CA MET A 1 9.54 50.63 12.84
C MET A 1 8.33 49.80 13.25
N VAL A 2 8.15 48.63 12.63
CA VAL A 2 7.10 47.69 13.01
C VAL A 2 7.64 46.90 14.20
N THR A 3 6.90 46.94 15.30
CA THR A 3 7.26 46.37 16.59
C THR A 3 7.31 44.85 16.51
N SER A 4 8.52 44.31 16.63
CA SER A 4 8.79 42.89 16.87
C SER A 4 8.48 42.57 18.33
N SER A 5 7.29 42.02 18.61
CA SER A 5 7.05 41.21 19.79
C SER A 5 5.90 40.25 19.51
N GLU A 6 6.11 38.97 19.85
CA GLU A 6 5.08 37.92 19.98
C GLU A 6 4.72 37.08 18.74
N SER A 7 5.69 36.72 17.89
CA SER A 7 5.58 35.40 17.25
C SER A 7 5.92 34.36 18.32
N GLY A 8 4.89 33.73 18.88
CA GLY A 8 5.05 32.59 19.80
C GLY A 8 5.98 31.52 19.21
N GLY A 9 6.47 30.61 20.06
CA GLY A 9 7.29 29.49 19.60
C GLY A 9 6.60 28.68 18.48
N TRP A 10 7.35 27.78 17.85
CA TRP A 10 6.74 26.83 16.92
C TRP A 10 5.54 26.14 17.61
N PRO A 11 4.37 26.03 16.97
CA PRO A 11 4.08 26.19 15.53
C PRO A 11 3.65 27.59 15.06
N TRP A 12 3.38 28.54 15.95
CA TRP A 12 2.77 29.84 15.63
C TRP A 12 3.67 30.73 14.75
N SER A 13 4.97 30.72 15.03
CA SER A 13 5.98 31.45 14.25
C SER A 13 6.10 30.98 12.79
N ALA A 14 5.86 29.69 12.52
CA ALA A 14 5.90 29.14 11.15
C ALA A 14 4.70 29.61 10.31
N LEU A 15 3.54 29.85 10.95
CA LEU A 15 2.34 30.42 10.33
C LEU A 15 2.33 31.96 10.33
N GLY A 16 3.27 32.61 11.03
CA GLY A 16 3.35 34.06 11.12
C GLY A 16 2.23 34.70 11.94
N ILE A 17 1.60 33.96 12.84
CA ILE A 17 0.50 34.42 13.71
C ILE A 17 0.90 34.33 15.19
N SER A 18 0.19 35.06 16.03
CA SER A 18 0.24 34.86 17.49
C SER A 18 -0.60 33.65 17.88
N GLU A 19 -0.32 33.09 19.06
CA GLU A 19 -1.09 31.99 19.64
C GLU A 19 -2.59 32.34 19.76
N THR A 20 -3.46 31.44 19.30
CA THR A 20 -4.90 31.69 19.19
C THR A 20 -5.72 30.41 19.30
N THR A 21 -6.93 30.51 19.83
CA THR A 21 -7.94 29.44 19.83
C THR A 21 -8.80 29.42 18.56
N ASP A 22 -8.72 30.47 17.74
CA ASP A 22 -9.52 30.60 16.52
C ASP A 22 -8.96 29.73 15.37
N LYS A 23 -9.65 28.61 15.12
CA LYS A 23 -9.31 27.67 14.05
C LYS A 23 -9.46 28.25 12.65
N ALA A 24 -10.35 29.21 12.44
CA ALA A 24 -10.53 29.85 11.14
C ALA A 24 -9.33 30.74 10.82
N ALA A 25 -8.84 31.50 11.80
CA ALA A 25 -7.63 32.31 11.67
C ALA A 25 -6.39 31.47 11.36
N ILE A 26 -6.24 30.29 11.97
CA ILE A 26 -5.12 29.37 11.71
C ILE A 26 -5.14 28.86 10.26
N ARG A 27 -6.32 28.47 9.74
CA ARG A 27 -6.46 28.01 8.36
C ARG A 27 -6.19 29.12 7.35
N ALA A 28 -6.74 30.31 7.58
CA ALA A 28 -6.50 31.47 6.73
C ALA A 28 -5.01 31.87 6.67
N ALA A 29 -4.29 31.77 7.80
CA ALA A 29 -2.85 32.02 7.86
C ALA A 29 -2.03 30.98 7.09
N TYR A 30 -2.41 29.71 7.17
CA TYR A 30 -1.80 28.64 6.37
C TYR A 30 -2.01 28.88 4.87
N ASP A 31 -3.24 29.20 4.44
CA ASP A 31 -3.55 29.41 3.03
C ASP A 31 -2.79 30.61 2.45
N ALA A 32 -2.70 31.71 3.21
CA ALA A 32 -1.89 32.87 2.84
C ALA A 32 -0.41 32.52 2.71
N ARG A 33 0.13 31.71 3.64
CA ARG A 33 1.54 31.33 3.63
C ARG A 33 1.88 30.33 2.53
N ARG A 34 0.93 29.45 2.20
CA ARG A 34 1.03 28.51 1.08
C ARG A 34 1.08 29.26 -0.25
N ALA A 35 0.18 30.22 -0.45
CA ALA A 35 0.16 31.06 -1.65
C ALA A 35 1.49 31.83 -1.85
N ASP A 36 2.10 32.33 -0.76
CA ASP A 36 3.42 32.96 -0.80
C ASP A 36 4.55 32.00 -1.22
N LEU A 37 4.50 30.74 -0.78
CA LEU A 37 5.51 29.72 -1.11
C LEU A 37 5.37 29.20 -2.54
N ASP A 38 4.13 29.02 -3.01
CA ASP A 38 3.80 28.67 -4.39
C ASP A 38 4.31 29.77 -5.36
N ALA A 39 4.11 31.04 -5.01
CA ALA A 39 4.61 32.18 -5.79
C ALA A 39 6.15 32.27 -5.84
N GLN A 40 6.87 31.66 -4.90
CA GLN A 40 8.32 31.71 -4.79
C GLN A 40 9.02 30.44 -5.35
N ALA A 41 8.27 29.49 -5.91
CA ALA A 41 8.77 28.22 -6.46
C ALA A 41 9.77 27.51 -5.51
N MET A 42 9.48 27.55 -4.20
CA MET A 42 10.38 26.97 -3.19
C MET A 42 10.23 25.45 -3.05
N ARG A 43 11.29 24.82 -2.54
CA ARG A 43 11.46 23.36 -2.44
C ARG A 43 10.35 22.69 -1.61
N ILE A 44 10.01 21.47 -1.99
CA ILE A 44 9.01 20.56 -1.37
C ILE A 44 9.09 20.52 0.16
N SER A 45 10.29 20.62 0.75
CA SER A 45 10.49 20.61 2.21
C SER A 45 9.82 21.77 2.96
N ALA A 46 9.68 22.95 2.34
CA ALA A 46 9.02 24.09 2.97
C ALA A 46 7.50 23.91 3.12
N PHE A 47 6.89 23.12 2.23
CA PHE A 47 5.47 22.77 2.30
C PHE A 47 5.18 21.75 3.41
N ALA A 48 6.09 20.81 3.63
CA ALA A 48 5.99 19.83 4.70
C ALA A 48 6.01 20.52 6.08
N GLU A 49 6.99 21.39 6.33
CA GLU A 49 7.10 22.15 7.59
C GLU A 49 5.87 23.05 7.85
N LEU A 50 5.32 23.68 6.80
CA LEU A 50 4.14 24.52 6.91
C LEU A 50 2.87 23.73 7.26
N THR A 51 2.74 22.52 6.69
CA THR A 51 1.60 21.64 6.95
C THR A 51 1.65 21.07 8.36
N GLU A 52 2.83 20.65 8.83
CA GLU A 52 3.05 20.20 10.21
C GLU A 52 2.74 21.32 11.22
N ALA A 53 3.16 22.55 10.94
CA ALA A 53 2.86 23.70 11.79
C ALA A 53 1.34 23.97 11.91
N ARG A 54 0.59 23.87 10.80
CA ARG A 54 -0.87 24.02 10.82
C ARG A 54 -1.54 22.98 11.70
N GLU A 55 -1.17 21.71 11.55
CA GLU A 55 -1.78 20.62 12.31
C GLU A 55 -1.51 20.75 13.80
N LYS A 56 -0.27 21.08 14.17
CA LYS A 56 0.07 21.34 15.56
C LYS A 56 -0.65 22.56 16.13
N ALA A 57 -0.79 23.65 15.36
CA ALA A 57 -1.52 24.84 15.80
C ALA A 57 -3.01 24.54 16.05
N LEU A 58 -3.66 23.77 15.16
CA LEU A 58 -5.07 23.36 15.34
C LEU A 58 -5.27 22.44 16.54
N PHE A 59 -4.30 21.58 16.82
CA PHE A 59 -4.29 20.74 18.02
C PHE A 59 -4.21 21.60 19.28
N LEU A 60 -3.21 22.49 19.37
CA LEU A 60 -3.02 23.38 20.53
C LEU A 60 -4.23 24.30 20.75
N ALA A 61 -4.80 24.86 19.68
CA ALA A 61 -6.03 25.66 19.76
C ALA A 61 -7.20 24.86 20.38
N SER A 62 -7.29 23.56 20.10
CA SER A 62 -8.31 22.68 20.68
C SER A 62 -8.04 22.35 22.15
N GLU A 63 -6.78 22.20 22.56
CA GLU A 63 -6.41 22.01 23.97
C GLU A 63 -6.69 23.28 24.80
N MET A 64 -6.31 24.45 24.29
CA MET A 64 -6.56 25.73 24.94
C MET A 64 -8.07 26.00 25.13
N LEU A 65 -8.91 25.63 24.17
CA LEU A 65 -10.38 25.71 24.31
C LEU A 65 -10.88 24.80 25.43
N ARG A 66 -10.39 23.56 25.51
CA ARG A 66 -10.77 22.62 26.59
C ARG A 66 -10.31 23.12 27.96
N GLU A 67 -9.15 23.74 28.06
CA GLU A 67 -8.69 24.35 29.32
C GLU A 67 -9.52 25.58 29.70
N GLN A 68 -9.95 26.39 28.73
CA GLN A 68 -10.86 27.51 28.99
C GLN A 68 -12.24 27.02 29.48
N GLU A 69 -12.77 25.94 28.90
CA GLU A 69 -14.01 25.31 29.37
C GLU A 69 -13.85 24.76 30.79
N ARG A 70 -12.73 24.07 31.06
CA ARG A 70 -12.41 23.50 32.38
C ARG A 70 -12.20 24.57 33.46
N SER A 71 -11.63 25.72 33.08
CA SER A 71 -11.40 26.87 33.96
C SER A 71 -12.66 27.73 34.12
N GLY A 72 -13.56 27.72 33.13
CA GLY A 72 -14.80 28.49 33.09
C GLY A 72 -15.94 27.92 33.94
N THR A 73 -15.92 26.63 34.29
CA THR A 73 -16.92 25.99 35.16
C THR A 73 -16.42 25.84 36.60
N ALA A 74 -16.29 26.97 37.32
CA ALA A 74 -16.28 26.97 38.77
C ALA A 74 -17.68 27.36 39.28
N THR A 75 -18.61 26.40 39.29
CA THR A 75 -19.72 26.43 40.24
C THR A 75 -19.25 25.74 41.52
N PRO A 76 -19.34 26.37 42.71
CA PRO A 76 -18.96 25.71 43.95
C PRO A 76 -19.98 24.62 44.25
N VAL A 77 -19.59 23.35 44.06
CA VAL A 77 -20.39 22.23 44.56
C VAL A 77 -20.14 22.15 46.06
N ASP A 78 -21.18 22.50 46.80
CA ASP A 78 -21.25 22.49 48.25
C ASP A 78 -21.03 21.07 48.81
N ALA A 79 -20.54 21.05 50.04
CA ALA A 79 -19.90 19.94 50.72
C ALA A 79 -20.71 18.62 50.79
N VAL A 80 -20.04 17.51 50.47
CA VAL A 80 -20.42 16.17 50.95
C VAL A 80 -19.80 15.96 52.35
N PRO A 81 -20.59 15.71 53.41
CA PRO A 81 -20.03 15.38 54.73
C PRO A 81 -19.65 13.88 54.78
N PRO A 82 -18.61 13.50 55.54
CA PRO A 82 -18.20 12.10 55.63
C PRO A 82 -19.03 11.39 56.71
N LEU A 83 -19.64 10.25 56.38
CA LEU A 83 -20.26 9.37 57.36
C LEU A 83 -19.57 8.00 57.39
N ARG A 84 -19.39 7.58 58.64
CA ARG A 84 -18.55 6.50 59.16
C ARG A 84 -19.16 5.13 58.90
N GLU A 85 -18.26 4.13 58.93
CA GLU A 85 -18.55 2.69 59.06
C GLU A 85 -19.66 2.39 60.07
N ALA A 86 -20.69 1.67 59.61
CA ALA A 86 -21.59 0.89 60.45
C ALA A 86 -22.13 -0.30 59.65
N THR A 87 -21.78 -1.50 60.13
CA THR A 87 -22.33 -2.81 59.78
C THR A 87 -23.84 -2.89 60.00
N ALA A 88 -24.60 -3.39 59.01
CA ALA A 88 -25.95 -3.95 59.18
C ALA A 88 -26.32 -4.88 57.99
N GLU A 89 -27.16 -5.87 58.28
CA GLU A 89 -27.55 -7.09 57.54
C GLU A 89 -28.12 -6.93 56.11
N PRO A 90 -28.19 -8.02 55.31
CA PRO A 90 -28.81 -8.01 53.99
C PRO A 90 -30.34 -8.00 54.06
N GLU A 91 -30.98 -7.06 53.35
CA GLU A 91 -32.43 -7.06 53.10
C GLU A 91 -32.80 -7.99 51.93
N PRO A 92 -34.04 -8.54 51.92
CA PRO A 92 -34.44 -9.68 51.08
C PRO A 92 -34.80 -9.29 49.64
N GLU A 93 -34.78 -10.31 48.77
CA GLU A 93 -35.09 -10.28 47.33
C GLU A 93 -36.44 -9.58 47.02
N PRO A 94 -36.51 -8.75 45.96
CA PRO A 94 -37.77 -8.22 45.47
C PRO A 94 -38.56 -9.29 44.70
N GLU A 95 -39.87 -9.35 44.96
CA GLU A 95 -40.85 -10.19 44.26
C GLU A 95 -40.93 -9.86 42.75
N PRO A 96 -41.25 -10.84 41.88
CA PRO A 96 -41.34 -10.62 40.45
C PRO A 96 -42.57 -9.78 40.06
N GLU A 97 -42.36 -8.79 39.20
CA GLU A 97 -43.43 -8.00 38.57
C GLU A 97 -44.32 -8.89 37.67
N PRO A 98 -45.63 -8.61 37.59
CA PRO A 98 -46.55 -9.38 36.76
C PRO A 98 -46.40 -9.08 35.26
N GLU A 99 -46.63 -10.11 34.45
CA GLU A 99 -46.62 -10.10 32.98
C GLU A 99 -47.59 -9.05 32.40
N PRO A 100 -47.19 -8.29 31.36
CA PRO A 100 -48.12 -7.42 30.64
C PRO A 100 -49.08 -8.24 29.77
N GLU A 101 -50.37 -7.89 29.83
CA GLU A 101 -51.42 -8.41 28.96
C GLU A 101 -51.12 -8.10 27.47
N PRO A 102 -51.51 -8.99 26.53
CA PRO A 102 -51.30 -8.76 25.11
C PRO A 102 -52.24 -7.67 24.57
N GLU A 103 -51.67 -6.71 23.84
CA GLU A 103 -52.43 -5.74 23.05
C GLU A 103 -53.22 -6.44 21.93
N PRO A 104 -54.45 -6.00 21.63
CA PRO A 104 -55.27 -6.56 20.56
C PRO A 104 -54.77 -6.17 19.17
N GLU A 105 -54.85 -7.13 18.25
CA GLU A 105 -54.53 -7.00 16.82
C GLU A 105 -55.29 -5.83 16.16
N PRO A 106 -54.63 -5.02 15.32
CA PRO A 106 -55.34 -4.04 14.48
C PRO A 106 -56.09 -4.75 13.35
N GLU A 107 -57.37 -4.39 13.18
CA GLU A 107 -58.20 -4.80 12.05
C GLU A 107 -57.60 -4.36 10.71
N PRO A 108 -57.72 -5.16 9.64
CA PRO A 108 -57.25 -4.78 8.32
C PRO A 108 -58.15 -3.69 7.71
N GLU A 109 -57.55 -2.56 7.34
CA GLU A 109 -58.23 -1.56 6.51
C GLU A 109 -58.51 -2.10 5.09
N PRO A 110 -59.66 -1.74 4.49
CA PRO A 110 -60.13 -2.28 3.22
C PRO A 110 -59.35 -1.80 2.00
N GLU A 111 -59.31 -2.67 0.98
CA GLU A 111 -58.72 -2.44 -0.33
C GLU A 111 -59.26 -1.15 -0.99
N PRO A 112 -58.38 -0.28 -1.55
CA PRO A 112 -58.84 0.82 -2.37
C PRO A 112 -59.36 0.32 -3.72
N GLU A 113 -60.55 0.80 -4.09
CA GLU A 113 -61.15 0.60 -5.42
C GLU A 113 -60.24 1.14 -6.54
N PRO A 114 -60.22 0.51 -7.72
CA PRO A 114 -59.44 1.00 -8.85
C PRO A 114 -60.08 2.28 -9.42
N GLU A 115 -59.34 3.39 -9.35
CA GLU A 115 -59.68 4.62 -10.05
C GLU A 115 -59.47 4.49 -11.58
N PRO A 116 -60.26 5.25 -12.37
CA PRO A 116 -60.47 5.02 -13.80
C PRO A 116 -59.26 5.37 -14.68
N GLU A 117 -59.21 4.70 -15.84
CA GLU A 117 -58.24 4.93 -16.92
C GLU A 117 -58.18 6.43 -17.32
N PRO A 118 -57.00 7.05 -17.32
CA PRO A 118 -56.85 8.40 -17.87
C PRO A 118 -56.96 8.38 -19.40
N GLU A 119 -57.76 9.30 -19.93
CA GLU A 119 -57.79 9.62 -21.36
C GLU A 119 -56.38 10.05 -21.84
N PRO A 120 -56.01 9.74 -23.10
CA PRO A 120 -54.69 10.12 -23.62
C PRO A 120 -54.59 11.64 -23.77
N GLU A 121 -53.67 12.23 -23.00
CA GLU A 121 -53.21 13.60 -23.19
C GLU A 121 -52.44 13.76 -24.52
N PRO A 122 -52.46 14.97 -25.12
CA PRO A 122 -51.91 15.25 -26.44
C PRO A 122 -50.39 15.04 -26.51
N GLU A 123 -49.91 14.61 -27.68
CA GLU A 123 -48.49 14.48 -28.01
C GLU A 123 -47.72 15.76 -27.63
N PRO A 124 -46.69 15.69 -26.78
CA PRO A 124 -45.81 16.82 -26.55
C PRO A 124 -44.99 17.10 -27.81
N GLU A 125 -44.86 18.39 -28.15
CA GLU A 125 -43.87 18.86 -29.12
C GLU A 125 -42.48 18.33 -28.73
N PRO A 126 -41.62 17.97 -29.70
CA PRO A 126 -40.29 17.48 -29.40
C PRO A 126 -39.51 18.54 -28.61
N GLU A 127 -39.10 18.17 -27.40
CA GLU A 127 -38.14 18.95 -26.62
C GLU A 127 -36.85 19.13 -27.44
N PRO A 128 -36.21 20.31 -27.35
CA PRO A 128 -34.85 20.44 -27.84
C PRO A 128 -33.97 19.39 -27.15
N GLU A 129 -33.12 18.70 -27.93
CA GLU A 129 -32.14 17.76 -27.41
C GLU A 129 -31.44 18.39 -26.19
N PRO A 130 -31.44 17.72 -25.01
CA PRO A 130 -30.64 18.19 -23.91
C PRO A 130 -29.19 18.25 -24.39
N GLU A 131 -28.57 19.43 -24.23
CA GLU A 131 -27.12 19.52 -24.25
C GLU A 131 -26.59 18.40 -23.35
N PRO A 132 -25.61 17.60 -23.80
CA PRO A 132 -25.06 16.54 -22.98
C PRO A 132 -24.68 17.17 -21.64
N GLU A 133 -25.29 16.67 -20.56
CA GLU A 133 -24.83 16.98 -19.22
C GLU A 133 -23.32 16.70 -19.24
N PRO A 134 -22.47 17.62 -18.74
CA PRO A 134 -21.08 17.26 -18.51
C PRO A 134 -21.14 16.03 -17.64
N GLU A 135 -20.64 14.91 -18.17
CA GLU A 135 -20.39 13.72 -17.37
C GLU A 135 -19.72 14.23 -16.10
N PRO A 136 -20.17 13.81 -14.90
CA PRO A 136 -19.36 14.06 -13.74
C PRO A 136 -17.98 13.56 -14.13
N GLU A 137 -16.98 14.45 -14.07
CA GLU A 137 -15.59 14.06 -13.96
C GLU A 137 -15.51 13.26 -12.66
N THR A 138 -15.96 12.02 -12.74
CA THR A 138 -15.53 10.92 -11.93
C THR A 138 -14.04 10.99 -12.16
N SER A 139 -13.34 11.59 -11.20
CA SER A 139 -11.95 11.33 -10.95
C SER A 139 -11.86 9.81 -10.93
N ALA A 140 -11.54 9.23 -12.09
CA ALA A 140 -11.39 7.82 -12.27
C ALA A 140 -10.10 7.49 -11.54
N GLU A 141 -10.21 7.31 -10.22
CA GLU A 141 -9.38 6.33 -9.55
C GLU A 141 -9.43 5.08 -10.43
N PRO A 142 -8.30 4.53 -10.90
CA PRO A 142 -8.33 3.34 -11.72
C PRO A 142 -8.78 2.18 -10.84
N ALA A 143 -10.09 2.01 -10.75
CA ALA A 143 -10.74 0.90 -10.11
C ALA A 143 -10.34 -0.37 -10.85
N TRP A 144 -10.11 -1.44 -10.09
CA TRP A 144 -9.95 -2.76 -10.64
C TRP A 144 -11.06 -3.07 -11.66
N GLU A 145 -10.66 -3.53 -12.84
CA GLU A 145 -11.56 -4.08 -13.85
C GLU A 145 -11.35 -5.59 -13.98
N PRO A 146 -12.40 -6.36 -14.35
CA PRO A 146 -12.26 -7.78 -14.63
C PRO A 146 -11.19 -8.04 -15.70
N GLY A 147 -10.11 -8.71 -15.30
CA GLY A 147 -8.99 -9.03 -16.17
C GLY A 147 -7.76 -8.15 -15.97
N GLY A 148 -7.82 -7.12 -15.11
CA GLY A 148 -6.72 -6.21 -14.84
C GLY A 148 -6.89 -4.84 -15.51
N ARG A 149 -5.88 -3.97 -15.41
CA ARG A 149 -5.89 -2.59 -15.91
C ARG A 149 -5.79 -2.48 -17.42
N TYR A 150 -5.20 -3.48 -18.07
CA TYR A 150 -4.88 -3.42 -19.49
C TYR A 150 -5.56 -4.57 -20.19
N THR A 151 -6.20 -4.35 -21.34
CA THR A 151 -6.82 -5.45 -22.09
C THR A 151 -5.96 -5.93 -23.25
N SER A 152 -4.89 -5.20 -23.60
CA SER A 152 -4.02 -5.48 -24.74
C SER A 152 -2.53 -5.50 -24.38
N GLU A 153 -1.73 -6.17 -25.23
CA GLU A 153 -0.27 -6.25 -25.10
C GLU A 153 0.40 -4.87 -25.26
N ASP A 154 -0.07 -4.07 -26.22
CA ASP A 154 0.48 -2.75 -26.47
C ASP A 154 0.23 -1.80 -25.28
N ASP A 155 -0.91 -1.93 -24.60
CA ASP A 155 -1.24 -1.12 -23.43
C ASP A 155 -0.41 -1.54 -22.21
N LEU A 156 -0.13 -2.83 -22.05
CA LEU A 156 0.79 -3.32 -21.01
C LEU A 156 2.19 -2.71 -21.19
N LEU A 157 2.75 -2.77 -22.41
CA LEU A 157 4.09 -2.25 -22.68
C LEU A 157 4.18 -0.73 -22.52
N ARG A 158 3.10 0.01 -22.84
CA ARG A 158 3.02 1.47 -22.63
C ARG A 158 2.79 1.84 -21.17
N GLY A 159 1.97 1.08 -20.45
CA GLY A 159 1.60 1.35 -19.06
C GLY A 159 2.77 1.36 -18.08
N PHE A 160 3.86 0.69 -18.45
CA PHE A 160 5.09 0.59 -17.67
C PHE A 160 6.22 1.51 -18.15
N ASP A 161 6.03 2.27 -19.22
CA ASP A 161 6.99 3.33 -19.58
C ASP A 161 6.93 4.41 -18.51
N LEU A 162 7.99 4.52 -17.71
CA LEU A 162 8.10 5.43 -16.56
C LEU A 162 8.18 6.91 -16.97
N SER A 163 8.00 7.21 -18.26
CA SER A 163 8.25 8.52 -18.86
C SER A 163 7.01 9.42 -18.96
N GLU A 164 5.80 8.88 -19.08
CA GLU A 164 4.60 9.70 -19.35
C GLU A 164 3.35 9.15 -18.63
N PRO A 165 2.54 10.00 -17.97
CA PRO A 165 1.21 9.60 -17.51
C PRO A 165 0.30 9.33 -18.71
N ALA A 166 -0.54 8.31 -18.59
CA ALA A 166 -1.56 7.94 -19.56
C ALA A 166 -2.72 8.94 -19.54
N ASP A 167 -2.46 10.19 -19.94
CA ASP A 167 -3.49 11.17 -20.27
C ASP A 167 -3.32 11.54 -21.75
N ARG A 168 -3.93 10.76 -22.65
CA ARG A 168 -4.22 11.26 -24.00
C ARG A 168 -5.39 10.50 -24.64
N ASP A 169 -6.59 10.80 -24.17
CA ASP A 169 -7.74 10.87 -25.05
C ASP A 169 -7.83 12.31 -25.57
N GLU A 170 -7.47 12.51 -26.84
CA GLU A 170 -8.15 13.43 -27.77
C GLU A 170 -7.39 13.43 -29.09
N GLU A 171 -7.96 12.71 -30.06
CA GLU A 171 -7.89 13.10 -31.45
C GLU A 171 -8.37 14.55 -31.56
N SER A 172 -7.46 15.49 -31.77
CA SER A 172 -7.81 16.76 -32.40
C SER A 172 -6.97 16.93 -33.65
N GLU A 173 -7.68 16.97 -34.78
CA GLU A 173 -7.17 17.38 -36.07
C GLU A 173 -6.46 18.73 -35.93
N VAL A 174 -5.13 18.71 -35.86
CA VAL A 174 -4.33 19.91 -36.10
C VAL A 174 -4.03 19.99 -37.58
N GLN A 175 -4.82 20.85 -38.21
CA GLN A 175 -4.65 21.50 -39.50
C GLN A 175 -3.19 21.52 -39.99
N ASP A 176 -3.02 21.01 -41.21
CA ASP A 176 -1.91 21.26 -42.12
C ASP A 176 -1.45 22.73 -42.06
N ASP A 177 -0.28 22.97 -41.49
CA ASP A 177 0.55 24.12 -41.82
C ASP A 177 1.95 23.60 -42.17
N GLY A 178 2.16 23.54 -43.48
CA GLY A 178 3.44 23.23 -44.10
C GLY A 178 4.56 24.16 -43.62
N ASP A 179 5.78 23.65 -43.80
CA ASP A 179 7.06 24.34 -43.61
C ASP A 179 7.67 24.37 -42.20
N ARG A 180 8.00 23.18 -41.66
CA ARG A 180 9.31 22.97 -41.02
C ARG A 180 9.75 21.50 -40.87
N TYR A 181 10.05 20.82 -41.96
CA TYR A 181 10.94 19.65 -41.93
C TYR A 181 12.04 19.79 -42.99
N ARG A 182 13.21 20.25 -42.56
CA ARG A 182 14.47 19.98 -43.27
C ARG A 182 15.13 18.79 -42.58
N PRO A 183 15.46 17.69 -43.29
CA PRO A 183 16.11 16.53 -42.68
C PRO A 183 17.51 16.88 -42.18
N TRP A 184 17.76 16.66 -40.89
CA TRP A 184 19.11 16.60 -40.33
C TRP A 184 19.73 15.24 -40.73
N MET A 185 20.06 15.06 -42.01
CA MET A 185 20.95 13.99 -42.44
C MET A 185 21.78 14.49 -43.62
N ALA A 186 22.81 15.27 -43.32
CA ALA A 186 24.03 15.39 -44.12
C ALA A 186 25.06 16.27 -43.39
N GLY A 187 26.17 15.68 -42.94
CA GLY A 187 27.40 16.41 -42.66
C GLY A 187 27.89 16.42 -41.22
N ALA A 188 28.10 15.26 -40.61
CA ALA A 188 29.10 15.11 -39.56
C ALA A 188 29.82 13.77 -39.74
N THR A 189 31.03 13.82 -40.29
CA THR A 189 31.99 12.74 -40.22
C THR A 189 32.33 12.49 -38.75
N PHE A 190 31.69 11.52 -38.11
CA PHE A 190 32.16 10.98 -36.84
C PHE A 190 33.29 9.99 -37.12
N ALA A 191 34.48 10.32 -36.60
CA ALA A 191 35.59 9.40 -36.51
C ALA A 191 35.17 8.18 -35.67
N ALA A 192 35.54 6.99 -36.13
CA ALA A 192 35.33 5.74 -35.41
C ALA A 192 36.00 5.78 -34.02
N PRO A 193 35.34 5.29 -32.95
CA PRO A 193 36.04 5.01 -31.70
C PRO A 193 37.00 3.82 -31.88
N PRO A 194 38.19 3.83 -31.26
CA PRO A 194 39.09 2.67 -31.28
C PRO A 194 38.47 1.49 -30.51
N PRO A 195 38.86 0.24 -30.82
CA PRO A 195 38.31 -0.96 -30.19
C PRO A 195 38.65 -1.00 -28.71
N SER A 196 37.64 -1.13 -27.85
CA SER A 196 37.80 -1.40 -26.43
C SER A 196 38.04 -2.89 -26.21
N ASP A 197 39.28 -3.25 -25.91
CA ASP A 197 39.65 -4.55 -25.35
C ASP A 197 39.11 -4.70 -23.91
N GLY A 198 38.32 -5.73 -23.68
CA GLY A 198 38.31 -6.51 -22.43
C GLY A 198 37.51 -6.00 -21.22
N PRO A 199 37.16 -6.92 -20.28
CA PRO A 199 36.28 -6.66 -19.15
C PRO A 199 36.98 -5.90 -18.03
N THR A 200 36.33 -4.85 -17.51
CA THR A 200 36.77 -4.11 -16.32
C THR A 200 36.44 -4.88 -15.03
N PRO A 201 37.42 -5.21 -14.16
CA PRO A 201 37.15 -5.60 -12.79
C PRO A 201 37.09 -4.35 -11.89
N PHE A 202 35.99 -4.14 -11.18
CA PHE A 202 35.87 -3.16 -10.09
C PHE A 202 36.63 -3.65 -8.84
N ILE A 203 37.93 -3.92 -8.96
CA ILE A 203 38.84 -3.97 -7.83
C ILE A 203 40.03 -3.07 -8.18
N GLN A 204 39.87 -1.77 -7.93
CA GLN A 204 41.05 -0.93 -7.72
C GLN A 204 41.63 -1.30 -6.35
N ARG A 205 42.66 -2.14 -6.44
CA ARG A 205 43.67 -2.42 -5.42
C ARG A 205 44.08 -1.14 -4.70
N TYR A 206 43.97 -1.15 -3.38
CA TYR A 206 44.79 -0.31 -2.51
C TYR A 206 46.26 -0.51 -2.91
N SER A 207 46.93 0.58 -3.31
CA SER A 207 48.33 0.57 -3.71
C SER A 207 49.20 0.10 -2.53
N LEU A 208 49.88 -1.03 -2.71
CA LEU A 208 50.85 -1.59 -1.76
C LEU A 208 52.02 -0.61 -1.52
N ASP A 209 52.34 0.26 -2.48
CA ASP A 209 53.43 1.22 -2.34
C ASP A 209 53.17 2.31 -1.29
N LYS A 210 51.88 2.64 -1.05
CA LYS A 210 51.52 3.75 -0.16
C LYS A 210 51.10 3.31 1.25
N TYR A 211 50.65 2.06 1.42
CA TYR A 211 50.03 1.57 2.66
C TYR A 211 50.65 0.28 3.22
N TRP A 212 51.84 -0.14 2.75
CA TRP A 212 52.49 -1.36 3.23
C TRP A 212 52.71 -1.38 4.76
N LEU A 213 52.93 -0.22 5.38
CA LEU A 213 53.06 -0.10 6.84
C LEU A 213 51.76 -0.44 7.57
N TRP A 214 50.60 -0.04 7.04
CA TRP A 214 49.29 -0.38 7.62
C TRP A 214 48.96 -1.87 7.45
N TRP A 215 49.34 -2.45 6.31
CA TRP A 215 49.20 -3.89 6.08
C TRP A 215 50.13 -4.72 6.97
N ALA A 216 51.38 -4.29 7.16
CA ALA A 216 52.31 -4.96 8.07
C ALA A 216 51.83 -4.89 9.52
N PHE A 217 51.30 -3.74 9.95
CA PHE A 217 50.72 -3.59 11.30
C PHE A 217 49.47 -4.45 11.48
N GLY A 218 48.57 -4.47 10.49
CA GLY A 218 47.37 -5.32 10.51
C GLY A 218 47.69 -6.81 10.53
N ALA A 219 48.64 -7.26 9.71
CA ALA A 219 49.09 -8.65 9.69
C ALA A 219 49.77 -9.05 11.00
N MET A 220 50.57 -8.17 11.60
CA MET A 220 51.20 -8.43 12.90
C MET A 220 50.16 -8.52 14.02
N MET A 221 49.14 -7.67 14.03
CA MET A 221 48.02 -7.73 14.99
C MET A 221 47.24 -9.05 14.85
N LEU A 222 46.99 -9.48 13.62
CA LEU A 222 46.24 -10.71 13.32
C LEU A 222 47.03 -11.97 13.71
N VAL A 223 48.35 -11.99 13.47
CA VAL A 223 49.23 -13.08 13.95
C VAL A 223 49.32 -13.09 15.47
N THR A 224 49.38 -11.92 16.11
CA THR A 224 49.43 -11.82 17.58
C THR A 224 48.14 -12.37 18.22
N MET A 225 46.97 -12.07 17.62
CA MET A 225 45.69 -12.64 18.04
C MET A 225 45.56 -14.15 17.77
N CYS A 226 46.18 -14.67 16.71
CA CYS A 226 46.19 -16.11 16.45
C CYS A 226 47.15 -16.88 17.36
N THR A 227 48.18 -16.25 17.93
CA THR A 227 49.16 -16.92 18.80
C THR A 227 48.85 -16.84 20.30
N SER A 228 47.83 -16.08 20.72
CA SER A 228 47.44 -15.97 22.14
C SER A 228 46.29 -16.88 22.57
N GLY A 229 45.73 -17.70 21.67
CA GLY A 229 44.78 -18.78 22.00
C GLY A 229 45.51 -20.03 22.50
N GLY A 230 46.09 -19.95 23.69
CA GLY A 230 46.69 -21.09 24.37
C GLY A 230 45.61 -22.10 24.80
N ASN A 231 45.86 -23.36 24.45
CA ASN A 231 45.27 -24.61 24.96
C ASN A 231 44.30 -24.48 26.15
N ASP A 232 43.01 -24.61 25.88
CA ASP A 232 42.06 -25.17 26.84
C ASP A 232 41.40 -26.40 26.20
N GLU A 233 41.27 -27.41 27.04
CA GLU A 233 41.03 -28.81 26.72
C GLU A 233 39.67 -29.05 26.06
N ALA A 234 39.62 -30.08 25.21
CA ALA A 234 38.44 -30.56 24.54
C ALA A 234 37.37 -31.03 25.55
N GLU A 235 36.23 -30.33 25.60
CA GLU A 235 34.96 -30.86 26.10
C GLU A 235 34.02 -31.18 24.92
N PRO A 236 33.20 -32.24 25.03
CA PRO A 236 32.51 -32.82 23.89
C PRO A 236 31.33 -31.96 23.44
N GLU A 237 31.10 -32.00 22.12
CA GLU A 237 30.00 -31.39 21.38
C GLU A 237 28.69 -31.42 22.14
N ARG A 238 28.34 -30.28 22.76
CA ARG A 238 26.97 -30.01 23.16
C ARG A 238 26.25 -29.61 21.88
N ALA A 239 25.55 -30.58 21.28
CA ALA A 239 24.68 -30.38 20.15
C ALA A 239 23.85 -29.11 20.38
N SER A 240 24.03 -28.12 19.49
CA SER A 240 23.10 -27.00 19.39
C SER A 240 21.69 -27.60 19.28
N PRO A 241 20.72 -27.16 20.11
CA PRO A 241 19.34 -27.54 19.83
C PRO A 241 19.04 -27.07 18.40
N PRO A 242 18.28 -27.85 17.61
CA PRO A 242 17.83 -27.36 16.32
C PRO A 242 17.18 -26.00 16.55
N VAL A 243 17.51 -25.02 15.72
CA VAL A 243 16.73 -23.80 15.60
C VAL A 243 15.31 -24.27 15.36
N ALA A 244 14.49 -24.22 16.40
CA ALA A 244 13.08 -24.43 16.27
C ALA A 244 12.63 -23.26 15.39
N TYR A 245 12.43 -23.55 14.09
CA TYR A 245 11.49 -22.78 13.30
C TYR A 245 10.29 -22.62 14.21
N ARG A 246 10.03 -21.38 14.63
CA ARG A 246 8.83 -21.04 15.37
C ARG A 246 7.71 -21.54 14.47
N GLN A 247 7.14 -22.69 14.82
CA GLN A 247 5.99 -23.20 14.12
C GLN A 247 4.98 -22.08 14.21
N VAL A 248 4.65 -21.50 13.06
CA VAL A 248 3.49 -20.64 12.92
C VAL A 248 2.34 -21.49 13.45
N PRO A 249 1.67 -21.11 14.54
CA PRO A 249 0.64 -21.95 15.11
C PRO A 249 -0.40 -22.22 14.02
N GLU A 250 -0.57 -23.51 13.70
CA GLU A 250 -1.74 -23.99 12.99
C GLU A 250 -2.97 -23.56 13.78
N SER A 251 -3.83 -22.80 13.11
CA SER A 251 -5.02 -22.14 13.64
C SER A 251 -4.70 -20.91 14.51
N PRO A 252 -4.99 -19.68 14.04
CA PRO A 252 -4.99 -18.53 14.93
C PRO A 252 -6.04 -18.78 16.02
N ALA A 253 -5.64 -18.62 17.27
CA ALA A 253 -6.58 -18.42 18.37
C ALA A 253 -7.55 -17.29 17.97
N PRO A 254 -8.80 -17.28 18.46
CA PRO A 254 -9.70 -16.15 18.22
C PRO A 254 -8.95 -14.88 18.62
N VAL A 255 -8.68 -14.04 17.63
CA VAL A 255 -7.97 -12.79 17.86
C VAL A 255 -8.89 -11.96 18.74
N ASP A 256 -8.39 -11.54 19.90
CA ASP A 256 -9.10 -10.58 20.74
C ASP A 256 -9.13 -9.27 19.95
N LEU A 257 -10.22 -9.05 19.21
CA LEU A 257 -10.47 -7.86 18.39
C LEU A 257 -11.01 -6.71 19.24
N ASP A 258 -10.89 -6.79 20.58
CA ASP A 258 -11.21 -5.69 21.48
C ASP A 258 -10.11 -4.62 21.35
N LEU A 259 -10.31 -3.74 20.37
CA LEU A 259 -9.43 -2.60 20.10
C LEU A 259 -9.81 -1.44 20.99
N SER A 260 -8.81 -0.77 21.57
CA SER A 260 -9.04 0.54 22.17
C SER A 260 -9.56 1.54 21.11
N PRO A 261 -10.26 2.63 21.49
CA PRO A 261 -10.72 3.63 20.53
C PRO A 261 -9.62 4.25 19.67
N ASP A 262 -8.38 4.26 20.15
CA ASP A 262 -7.22 4.73 19.40
C ASP A 262 -6.75 3.67 18.39
N GLU A 263 -6.62 2.41 18.82
CA GLU A 263 -6.29 1.30 17.91
C GLU A 263 -7.35 1.09 16.83
N LEU A 264 -8.63 1.32 17.13
CA LEU A 264 -9.68 1.25 16.13
C LEU A 264 -9.51 2.34 15.06
N ARG A 265 -9.16 3.58 15.46
CA ARG A 265 -8.88 4.65 14.49
C ARG A 265 -7.66 4.34 13.63
N ASP A 266 -6.61 3.77 14.23
CA ASP A 266 -5.42 3.34 13.49
C ASP A 266 -5.74 2.17 12.54
N ALA A 267 -6.60 1.24 12.95
CA ALA A 267 -7.07 0.13 12.12
C ALA A 267 -7.91 0.63 10.93
N GLU A 268 -8.83 1.58 11.14
CA GLU A 268 -9.59 2.22 10.07
C GLU A 268 -8.68 2.94 9.07
N ALA A 269 -7.68 3.68 9.56
CA ALA A 269 -6.69 4.34 8.71
C ALA A 269 -5.87 3.34 7.90
N MET A 270 -5.44 2.23 8.52
CA MET A 270 -4.74 1.14 7.84
C MET A 270 -5.63 0.51 6.76
N VAL A 271 -6.90 0.22 7.04
CA VAL A 271 -7.80 -0.38 6.04
C VAL A 271 -8.02 0.56 4.87
N SER A 272 -8.25 1.85 5.13
CA SER A 272 -8.36 2.86 4.07
C SER A 272 -7.11 2.91 3.19
N GLU A 273 -5.92 2.77 3.78
CA GLU A 273 -4.65 2.80 3.05
C GLU A 273 -4.40 1.52 2.22
N LEU A 274 -4.84 0.37 2.72
CA LEU A 274 -4.59 -0.94 2.12
C LEU A 274 -5.66 -1.39 1.11
N PHE A 275 -6.92 -1.02 1.34
CA PHE A 275 -8.07 -1.47 0.56
C PHE A 275 -8.84 -0.30 -0.10
N GLY A 276 -8.45 0.94 0.21
CA GLY A 276 -9.12 2.14 -0.29
C GLY A 276 -10.23 2.64 0.66
N PRO A 277 -10.70 3.89 0.44
CA PRO A 277 -11.59 4.58 1.37
C PRO A 277 -13.01 4.00 1.44
N ALA A 278 -13.38 3.12 0.51
CA ALA A 278 -14.69 2.51 0.44
C ALA A 278 -14.87 1.30 1.38
N LEU A 279 -13.80 0.82 2.03
CA LEU A 279 -13.84 -0.34 2.92
C LEU A 279 -13.60 0.10 4.36
N ALA A 280 -14.51 -0.25 5.27
CA ALA A 280 -14.32 -0.03 6.70
C ALA A 280 -13.64 -1.23 7.36
N TYR A 281 -13.03 -1.02 8.53
CA TYR A 281 -12.44 -2.11 9.31
C TYR A 281 -13.48 -3.17 9.73
N ALA A 282 -14.74 -2.75 9.96
CA ALA A 282 -15.84 -3.67 10.22
C ALA A 282 -16.09 -4.65 9.04
N ASP A 283 -16.03 -4.16 7.79
CA ASP A 283 -16.23 -5.00 6.60
C ASP A 283 -15.13 -6.06 6.46
N LEU A 284 -13.90 -5.70 6.85
CA LEU A 284 -12.76 -6.60 6.89
C LEU A 284 -12.95 -7.71 7.93
N ILE A 285 -13.39 -7.38 9.13
CA ILE A 285 -13.69 -8.37 10.17
C ILE A 285 -14.80 -9.32 9.71
N ASP A 286 -15.88 -8.78 9.14
CA ASP A 286 -17.04 -9.56 8.71
C ASP A 286 -16.71 -10.50 7.53
N SER A 287 -15.79 -10.09 6.66
CA SER A 287 -15.39 -10.86 5.49
C SER A 287 -14.32 -11.89 5.80
N ASP A 288 -13.28 -11.51 6.55
CA ASP A 288 -12.15 -12.36 6.90
C ASP A 288 -11.53 -11.94 8.26
N PRO A 289 -12.03 -12.50 9.38
CA PRO A 289 -11.54 -12.15 10.71
C PRO A 289 -10.10 -12.61 10.97
N ALA A 290 -9.62 -13.63 10.25
CA ALA A 290 -8.26 -14.11 10.37
C ALA A 290 -7.28 -13.13 9.71
N LEU A 291 -7.61 -12.63 8.51
CA LEU A 291 -6.87 -11.57 7.85
C LEU A 291 -6.89 -10.28 8.67
N ALA A 292 -8.06 -9.88 9.19
CA ALA A 292 -8.21 -8.70 10.05
C ALA A 292 -7.24 -8.74 11.24
N GLY A 293 -7.27 -9.85 12.00
CA GLY A 293 -6.39 -10.01 13.14
C GLY A 293 -4.91 -10.07 12.79
N ALA A 294 -4.56 -10.69 11.67
CA ALA A 294 -3.18 -10.74 11.19
C ALA A 294 -2.64 -9.37 10.75
N LEU A 295 -3.49 -8.49 10.20
CA LEU A 295 -3.12 -7.12 9.84
C LEU A 295 -2.97 -6.24 11.08
N VAL A 296 -3.90 -6.32 12.04
CA VAL A 296 -3.80 -5.57 13.31
C VAL A 296 -2.56 -5.96 14.11
N GLU A 297 -2.21 -7.25 14.17
CA GLU A 297 -1.01 -7.68 14.87
C GLU A 297 0.27 -7.05 14.29
N ARG A 298 0.29 -6.81 12.98
CA ARG A 298 1.39 -6.12 12.29
C ARG A 298 1.33 -4.61 12.50
N LEU A 299 0.14 -4.03 12.52
CA LEU A 299 -0.06 -2.62 12.84
C LEU A 299 0.53 -2.26 14.21
N ARG A 300 0.44 -3.17 15.18
CA ARG A 300 1.03 -3.01 16.53
C ARG A 300 2.57 -3.00 16.56
N SER A 301 3.24 -3.26 15.44
CA SER A 301 4.71 -3.15 15.32
C SER A 301 5.18 -1.70 15.50
N ARG A 302 6.23 -1.49 16.31
CA ARG A 302 6.69 -0.16 16.75
C ARG A 302 7.39 0.69 15.68
N SER A 303 7.84 0.11 14.57
CA SER A 303 8.67 0.83 13.60
C SER A 303 7.91 1.24 12.34
N ASN A 304 7.08 0.38 11.75
CA ASN A 304 6.39 0.63 10.48
C ASN A 304 5.15 -0.27 10.30
N GLY A 305 4.18 -0.21 11.22
CA GLY A 305 3.06 -1.16 11.26
C GLY A 305 2.23 -1.25 9.97
N VAL A 306 1.96 -0.12 9.30
CA VAL A 306 1.18 -0.09 8.04
C VAL A 306 1.96 -0.74 6.88
N GLU A 307 3.26 -0.51 6.77
CA GLU A 307 4.09 -1.13 5.72
C GLU A 307 4.24 -2.63 5.94
N GLU A 308 4.34 -3.08 7.20
CA GLU A 308 4.33 -4.51 7.52
C GLU A 308 2.97 -5.16 7.17
N ALA A 309 1.87 -4.45 7.45
CA ALA A 309 0.54 -4.89 7.07
C ALA A 309 0.39 -4.95 5.53
N ARG A 310 0.92 -3.95 4.80
CA ARG A 310 0.95 -3.95 3.32
C ARG A 310 1.75 -5.13 2.77
N ALA A 311 2.97 -5.34 3.27
CA ALA A 311 3.81 -6.46 2.87
C ALA A 311 3.09 -7.81 3.06
N TYR A 312 2.37 -7.96 4.17
CA TYR A 312 1.58 -9.15 4.44
C TYR A 312 0.37 -9.30 3.51
N LEU A 313 -0.33 -8.20 3.21
CA LEU A 313 -1.44 -8.21 2.26
C LEU A 313 -0.97 -8.62 0.86
N ARG A 314 0.15 -8.09 0.38
CA ARG A 314 0.75 -8.50 -0.91
C ARG A 314 1.05 -9.98 -0.97
N LEU A 315 1.61 -10.54 0.11
CA LEU A 315 1.80 -11.99 0.24
C LEU A 315 0.47 -12.76 0.19
N GLN A 316 -0.59 -12.27 0.83
CA GLN A 316 -1.90 -12.94 0.74
C GLN A 316 -2.48 -12.87 -0.68
N ILE A 317 -2.33 -11.73 -1.38
CA ILE A 317 -2.73 -11.57 -2.79
C ILE A 317 -2.03 -12.61 -3.68
N LEU A 318 -0.72 -12.83 -3.50
CA LEU A 318 0.00 -13.85 -4.25
C LEU A 318 -0.43 -15.27 -3.86
N ARG A 319 -0.78 -15.54 -2.60
CA ARG A 319 -1.20 -16.88 -2.17
C ARG A 319 -2.53 -17.32 -2.78
N VAL A 320 -3.46 -16.41 -2.99
CA VAL A 320 -4.79 -16.74 -3.52
C VAL A 320 -4.84 -16.91 -5.04
N ARG A 321 -3.74 -16.65 -5.75
CA ARG A 321 -3.68 -16.69 -7.23
C ARG A 321 -4.13 -18.02 -7.84
N ALA A 322 -3.90 -19.14 -7.15
CA ALA A 322 -4.32 -20.47 -7.61
C ALA A 322 -5.83 -20.71 -7.49
N SER A 323 -6.47 -20.14 -6.48
CA SER A 323 -7.90 -20.30 -6.17
C SER A 323 -8.77 -19.14 -6.67
N ALA A 324 -8.15 -18.05 -7.11
CA ALA A 324 -8.82 -16.89 -7.68
C ALA A 324 -9.53 -17.23 -9.00
N SER A 325 -10.57 -16.46 -9.33
CA SER A 325 -11.18 -16.52 -10.66
C SER A 325 -10.15 -16.16 -11.74
N ARG A 326 -10.41 -16.50 -13.01
CA ARG A 326 -9.49 -16.20 -14.11
C ARG A 326 -9.16 -14.70 -14.20
N ASP A 327 -10.17 -13.86 -14.04
CA ASP A 327 -10.03 -12.40 -14.15
C ASP A 327 -9.24 -11.82 -12.97
N GLN A 328 -9.46 -12.33 -11.76
CA GLN A 328 -8.66 -11.98 -10.59
C GLN A 328 -7.22 -12.48 -10.71
N ALA A 329 -7.01 -13.70 -11.21
CA ALA A 329 -5.66 -14.25 -11.42
C ALA A 329 -4.86 -13.42 -12.44
N LEU A 330 -5.51 -12.94 -13.51
CA LEU A 330 -4.90 -12.00 -14.46
C LEU A 330 -4.54 -10.67 -13.80
N ALA A 331 -5.46 -10.09 -13.02
CA ALA A 331 -5.19 -8.86 -12.27
C ALA A 331 -4.03 -9.02 -11.26
N ILE A 332 -3.95 -10.17 -10.57
CA ILE A 332 -2.83 -10.51 -9.69
C ILE A 332 -1.52 -10.62 -10.48
N ALA A 333 -1.55 -11.22 -11.68
CA ALA A 333 -0.36 -11.33 -12.53
C ALA A 333 0.14 -9.94 -13.00
N GLU A 334 -0.77 -9.03 -13.36
CA GLU A 334 -0.41 -7.64 -13.69
C GLU A 334 0.20 -6.89 -12.51
N LEU A 335 -0.42 -7.00 -11.34
CA LEU A 335 0.07 -6.37 -10.12
C LEU A 335 1.45 -6.92 -9.73
N HIS A 336 1.65 -8.23 -9.88
CA HIS A 336 2.94 -8.86 -9.62
C HIS A 336 4.02 -8.37 -10.59
N LEU A 337 3.67 -8.22 -11.88
CA LEU A 337 4.58 -7.65 -12.88
C LEU A 337 4.97 -6.21 -12.50
N ALA A 338 4.00 -5.40 -12.05
CA ALA A 338 4.25 -4.02 -11.61
C ALA A 338 5.20 -3.95 -10.40
N TRP A 339 5.03 -4.84 -9.42
CA TRP A 339 5.95 -4.94 -8.29
C TRP A 339 7.36 -5.31 -8.74
N LEU A 340 7.51 -6.30 -9.63
CA LEU A 340 8.81 -6.75 -10.11
C LEU A 340 9.54 -5.68 -10.92
N GLN A 341 8.85 -4.98 -11.83
CA GLN A 341 9.46 -3.93 -12.65
C GLN A 341 9.85 -2.71 -11.80
N SER A 342 9.00 -2.30 -10.84
CA SER A 342 9.32 -1.24 -9.88
C SER A 342 10.50 -1.61 -8.98
N ALA A 343 10.57 -2.87 -8.55
CA ALA A 343 11.69 -3.41 -7.80
C ALA A 343 12.98 -3.46 -8.64
N GLN A 344 12.89 -3.84 -9.92
CA GLN A 344 14.01 -3.88 -10.86
C GLN A 344 14.61 -2.48 -11.08
N ALA A 345 13.78 -1.46 -11.24
CA ALA A 345 14.22 -0.07 -11.34
C ALA A 345 14.95 0.43 -10.08
N SER A 346 14.59 -0.12 -8.92
CA SER A 346 15.17 0.22 -7.62
C SER A 346 16.42 -0.61 -7.26
N GLY A 347 16.71 -1.69 -8.00
CA GLY A 347 17.91 -2.51 -7.87
C GLY A 347 17.67 -3.96 -7.41
N GLY A 348 18.69 -4.81 -7.58
CA GLY A 348 18.58 -6.28 -7.41
C GLY A 348 18.21 -6.78 -6.01
N ALA A 349 18.39 -5.96 -4.95
CA ALA A 349 17.96 -6.33 -3.60
C ALA A 349 16.42 -6.33 -3.48
N ASN A 350 15.75 -5.32 -4.01
CA ASN A 350 14.29 -5.21 -3.98
C ASN A 350 13.64 -6.29 -4.84
N CYS A 351 14.24 -6.59 -6.00
CA CYS A 351 13.83 -7.73 -6.84
C CYS A 351 13.79 -9.04 -6.03
N ARG A 352 14.82 -9.30 -5.20
CA ARG A 352 14.85 -10.52 -4.38
C ARG A 352 13.71 -10.57 -3.37
N GLU A 353 13.36 -9.46 -2.76
CA GLU A 353 12.24 -9.38 -1.81
C GLU A 353 10.89 -9.72 -2.47
N VAL A 354 10.67 -9.28 -3.71
CA VAL A 354 9.44 -9.61 -4.48
C VAL A 354 9.46 -11.07 -4.93
N THR A 355 10.54 -11.54 -5.56
CA THR A 355 10.66 -12.93 -6.07
C THR A 355 10.70 -14.01 -4.97
N SER A 356 10.83 -13.61 -3.71
CA SER A 356 10.80 -14.52 -2.55
C SER A 356 9.51 -14.43 -1.75
N ASP A 357 8.54 -13.63 -2.21
CA ASP A 357 7.26 -13.35 -1.54
C ASP A 357 7.43 -12.80 -0.11
N LEU A 358 8.55 -12.12 0.17
CA LEU A 358 8.90 -11.68 1.52
C LEU A 358 8.51 -10.23 1.79
N PHE A 359 8.77 -9.32 0.85
CA PHE A 359 8.49 -7.88 0.96
C PHE A 359 9.02 -7.18 2.25
N PHE A 360 9.94 -7.79 3.01
CA PHE A 360 10.32 -7.34 4.36
C PHE A 360 11.22 -6.11 4.35
N ASN A 361 12.17 -6.03 3.43
CA ASN A 361 13.22 -5.00 3.45
C ASN A 361 13.06 -3.89 2.41
N GLY A 362 11.98 -3.92 1.62
CA GLY A 362 11.77 -2.95 0.56
C GLY A 362 10.52 -3.25 -0.25
N VAL A 363 9.38 -2.77 0.26
CA VAL A 363 8.17 -2.60 -0.55
C VAL A 363 8.57 -1.71 -1.74
N PRO A 364 8.50 -2.20 -3.00
CA PRO A 364 8.81 -1.35 -4.14
C PRO A 364 7.86 -0.15 -4.13
N ALA A 365 8.44 1.05 -4.13
CA ALA A 365 7.68 2.29 -4.27
C ALA A 365 7.03 2.25 -5.66
N MET A 366 5.72 2.21 -5.67
CA MET A 366 4.93 2.22 -6.90
C MET A 366 4.38 3.62 -7.15
N ARG A 367 4.07 3.91 -8.41
CA ARG A 367 3.27 5.07 -8.77
C ARG A 367 1.88 4.98 -8.13
N GLU A 368 1.23 6.13 -7.92
CA GLU A 368 -0.07 6.20 -7.24
C GLU A 368 -1.17 5.44 -7.98
N ASP A 369 -1.13 5.42 -9.32
CA ASP A 369 -2.06 4.64 -10.13
C ASP A 369 -1.98 3.15 -9.77
N TRP A 370 -0.79 2.58 -9.68
CA TRP A 370 -0.57 1.19 -9.29
C TRP A 370 -0.97 0.90 -7.84
N LEU A 371 -0.80 1.87 -6.93
CA LEU A 371 -1.27 1.74 -5.55
C LEU A 371 -2.81 1.73 -5.49
N ALA A 372 -3.49 2.57 -6.27
CA ALA A 372 -4.95 2.54 -6.39
C ALA A 372 -5.46 1.21 -6.95
N PHE A 373 -4.75 0.63 -7.93
CA PHE A 373 -5.06 -0.71 -8.44
C PHE A 373 -4.84 -1.81 -7.40
N GLU A 374 -3.76 -1.75 -6.63
CA GLU A 374 -3.51 -2.69 -5.51
C GLU A 374 -4.65 -2.64 -4.49
N ARG A 375 -5.05 -1.44 -4.07
CA ARG A 375 -6.15 -1.23 -3.10
C ARG A 375 -7.47 -1.79 -3.62
N SER A 376 -7.84 -1.44 -4.86
CA SER A 376 -9.11 -1.87 -5.45
C SER A 376 -9.17 -3.39 -5.71
N LEU A 377 -8.07 -4.01 -6.18
CA LEU A 377 -7.97 -5.46 -6.31
C LEU A 377 -8.05 -6.16 -4.95
N ALA A 378 -7.35 -5.64 -3.92
CA ALA A 378 -7.42 -6.20 -2.58
C ALA A 378 -8.85 -6.15 -2.02
N ALA A 379 -9.57 -5.04 -2.23
CA ALA A 379 -10.96 -4.90 -1.81
C ALA A 379 -11.90 -5.86 -2.55
N ASP A 380 -11.69 -6.07 -3.87
CA ASP A 380 -12.46 -7.07 -4.62
C ASP A 380 -12.22 -8.50 -4.11
N LEU A 381 -10.94 -8.87 -3.92
CA LEU A 381 -10.56 -10.19 -3.41
C LEU A 381 -11.21 -10.47 -2.04
N LEU A 382 -11.26 -9.46 -1.18
CA LEU A 382 -11.90 -9.53 0.13
C LEU A 382 -13.41 -9.69 0.04
N ARG A 383 -14.10 -8.83 -0.75
CA ARG A 383 -15.56 -8.91 -0.95
C ARG A 383 -16.00 -10.27 -1.51
N ASN A 384 -15.19 -10.83 -2.40
CA ASN A 384 -15.42 -12.15 -2.99
C ASN A 384 -14.95 -13.31 -2.09
N ARG A 385 -14.50 -13.02 -0.86
CA ARG A 385 -14.00 -14.00 0.12
C ARG A 385 -12.89 -14.90 -0.43
N THR A 386 -12.09 -14.35 -1.34
CA THR A 386 -10.99 -15.07 -2.02
C THR A 386 -9.83 -15.35 -1.06
N PHE A 387 -9.63 -14.46 -0.07
CA PHE A 387 -8.69 -14.68 1.04
C PHE A 387 -9.16 -15.79 2.01
N ALA A 388 -10.48 -15.89 2.22
CA ALA A 388 -11.12 -16.84 3.12
C ALA A 388 -11.29 -18.23 2.48
N GLY A 389 -10.22 -18.74 1.87
CA GLY A 389 -10.10 -20.14 1.45
C GLY A 389 -9.14 -20.89 2.38
N PRO A 390 -9.26 -22.22 2.54
CA PRO A 390 -8.16 -22.98 3.10
C PRO A 390 -6.93 -22.66 2.24
N LEU A 391 -5.88 -22.10 2.86
CA LEU A 391 -4.55 -22.04 2.23
C LEU A 391 -4.34 -23.43 1.62
N PRO A 392 -4.03 -23.55 0.31
CA PRO A 392 -3.86 -24.85 -0.30
C PRO A 392 -2.89 -25.63 0.58
N ALA A 393 -3.42 -26.68 1.22
CA ALA A 393 -2.74 -27.39 2.30
C ALA A 393 -1.52 -28.09 1.73
N ASP A 394 -0.38 -27.39 1.65
CA ASP A 394 0.89 -27.86 1.08
C ASP A 394 0.65 -28.90 -0.04
N THR A 395 -0.22 -28.57 -0.99
CA THR A 395 -0.77 -29.56 -1.93
C THR A 395 0.23 -29.77 -3.05
N GLY A 396 1.32 -30.46 -2.72
CA GLY A 396 2.30 -30.93 -3.67
C GLY A 396 3.19 -29.83 -4.27
N PRO A 397 4.14 -30.23 -5.14
CA PRO A 397 4.99 -29.29 -5.84
C PRO A 397 4.15 -28.34 -6.69
N ALA A 398 4.56 -27.07 -6.74
CA ALA A 398 3.95 -26.07 -7.61
C ALA A 398 3.76 -26.62 -9.03
N PRO A 399 2.62 -26.33 -9.70
CA PRO A 399 2.39 -26.80 -11.05
C PRO A 399 3.56 -26.38 -11.95
N PRO A 400 4.05 -27.25 -12.84
CA PRO A 400 5.17 -26.90 -13.71
C PRO A 400 4.75 -25.79 -14.67
N ILE A 401 5.65 -24.83 -14.88
CA ILE A 401 5.47 -23.77 -15.87
C ILE A 401 5.36 -24.40 -17.27
N PRO A 402 4.30 -24.12 -18.05
CA PRO A 402 4.13 -24.70 -19.37
C PRO A 402 5.30 -24.38 -20.32
N ASP A 403 5.70 -25.36 -21.15
CA ASP A 403 6.80 -25.16 -22.10
C ASP A 403 6.54 -24.04 -23.11
N TRP A 404 5.29 -23.84 -23.51
CA TRP A 404 4.90 -22.74 -24.39
C TRP A 404 5.20 -21.38 -23.76
N LEU A 405 5.02 -21.26 -22.44
CA LEU A 405 5.18 -20.02 -21.71
C LEU A 405 6.67 -19.71 -21.54
N VAL A 406 7.48 -20.72 -21.21
CA VAL A 406 8.95 -20.58 -21.19
C VAL A 406 9.49 -20.19 -22.57
N ALA A 407 8.97 -20.79 -23.63
CA ALA A 407 9.38 -20.45 -25.00
C ALA A 407 8.98 -19.01 -25.39
N ALA A 408 7.77 -18.59 -25.03
CA ALA A 408 7.30 -17.22 -25.26
C ALA A 408 8.12 -16.19 -24.47
N ALA A 409 8.39 -16.46 -23.19
CA ALA A 409 9.24 -15.62 -22.34
C ALA A 409 10.67 -15.51 -22.89
N ALA A 410 11.25 -16.62 -23.36
CA ALA A 410 12.58 -16.62 -23.97
C ALA A 410 12.65 -15.80 -25.27
N ALA A 411 11.57 -15.81 -26.06
CA ALA A 411 11.49 -15.02 -27.28
C ALA A 411 11.42 -13.50 -27.01
N ARG A 412 10.94 -13.09 -25.82
CA ARG A 412 10.73 -11.68 -25.44
C ARG A 412 11.86 -11.11 -24.59
N GLY A 413 12.27 -11.83 -23.54
CA GLY A 413 13.11 -11.30 -22.46
C GLY A 413 14.62 -11.29 -22.73
N GLY A 414 15.07 -11.68 -23.93
CA GLY A 414 16.51 -11.80 -24.24
C GLY A 414 17.24 -12.89 -23.43
N LEU A 415 16.50 -13.73 -22.70
CA LEU A 415 16.99 -14.87 -21.93
C LEU A 415 16.70 -16.16 -22.69
N ASP A 416 17.59 -17.14 -22.63
CA ASP A 416 17.29 -18.46 -23.19
C ASP A 416 16.39 -19.28 -22.25
N ALA A 417 15.67 -20.25 -22.83
CA ALA A 417 14.73 -21.10 -22.10
C ALA A 417 15.38 -21.99 -21.03
N ALA A 418 16.69 -22.27 -21.09
CA ALA A 418 17.39 -23.02 -20.06
C ALA A 418 17.71 -22.13 -18.86
N THR A 419 18.12 -20.88 -19.11
CA THR A 419 18.31 -19.85 -18.09
C THR A 419 17.03 -19.57 -17.33
N ILE A 420 15.89 -19.42 -18.00
CA ILE A 420 14.58 -19.23 -17.35
C ILE A 420 14.26 -20.42 -16.43
N ARG A 421 14.34 -21.66 -16.93
CA ARG A 421 14.07 -22.85 -16.10
C ARG A 421 15.02 -22.96 -14.90
N ALA A 422 16.32 -22.70 -15.10
CA ALA A 422 17.30 -22.70 -14.03
C ALA A 422 16.94 -21.66 -12.96
N ALA A 423 16.55 -20.46 -13.38
CA ALA A 423 16.12 -19.39 -12.48
C ALA A 423 14.85 -19.76 -11.70
N MET A 424 13.88 -20.42 -12.34
CA MET A 424 12.64 -20.84 -11.67
C MET A 424 12.84 -21.93 -10.63
N THR A 425 13.93 -22.69 -10.71
CA THR A 425 14.29 -23.74 -9.71
C THR A 425 15.27 -23.28 -8.63
N ASN A 426 15.91 -22.11 -8.80
CA ASN A 426 16.91 -21.59 -7.87
C ASN A 426 16.59 -20.13 -7.50
N PHE A 427 16.05 -19.92 -6.31
CA PHE A 427 15.70 -18.58 -5.79
C PHE A 427 16.89 -17.60 -5.73
N ALA A 428 18.12 -18.10 -5.64
CA ALA A 428 19.33 -17.27 -5.63
C ALA A 428 19.88 -16.97 -7.04
N HIS A 429 19.21 -17.41 -8.11
CA HIS A 429 19.69 -17.22 -9.47
C HIS A 429 19.68 -15.73 -9.85
N PRO A 430 20.76 -15.18 -10.43
CA PRO A 430 20.84 -13.74 -10.74
C PRO A 430 19.79 -13.28 -11.77
N ALA A 431 19.34 -14.19 -12.65
CA ALA A 431 18.30 -13.91 -13.62
C ALA A 431 16.88 -14.18 -13.11
N ARG A 432 16.66 -14.45 -11.80
CA ARG A 432 15.33 -14.77 -11.24
C ARG A 432 14.29 -13.70 -11.54
N CYS A 433 14.56 -12.46 -11.14
CA CYS A 433 13.66 -11.33 -11.35
C CYS A 433 13.35 -11.12 -12.85
N ALA A 434 14.38 -11.12 -13.70
CA ALA A 434 14.20 -10.97 -15.14
C ALA A 434 13.44 -12.15 -15.79
N SER A 435 13.58 -13.36 -15.25
CA SER A 435 12.84 -14.54 -15.74
C SER A 435 11.36 -14.47 -15.34
N GLU A 436 11.04 -14.06 -14.11
CA GLU A 436 9.65 -13.86 -13.67
C GLU A 436 8.96 -12.74 -14.46
N ILE A 437 9.64 -11.60 -14.66
CA ILE A 437 9.15 -10.51 -15.51
C ILE A 437 8.82 -11.03 -16.91
N ALA A 438 9.76 -11.73 -17.56
CA ALA A 438 9.55 -12.26 -18.91
C ALA A 438 8.41 -13.29 -18.97
N LEU A 439 8.23 -14.10 -17.91
CA LEU A 439 7.13 -15.07 -17.82
C LEU A 439 5.77 -14.37 -17.65
N LEU A 440 5.67 -13.36 -16.79
CA LEU A 440 4.43 -12.60 -16.59
C LEU A 440 4.07 -11.78 -17.84
N GLU A 441 5.04 -11.13 -18.48
CA GLU A 441 4.82 -10.44 -19.76
C GLU A 441 4.33 -11.39 -20.85
N ALA A 442 4.94 -12.58 -20.96
CA ALA A 442 4.51 -13.59 -21.93
C ALA A 442 3.12 -14.17 -21.63
N LEU A 443 2.77 -14.32 -20.34
CA LEU A 443 1.44 -14.76 -19.91
C LEU A 443 0.38 -13.71 -20.22
N LEU A 444 0.67 -12.45 -19.89
CA LEU A 444 -0.26 -11.32 -20.07
C LEU A 444 -0.41 -10.91 -21.55
N ALA A 445 0.54 -11.27 -22.42
CA ALA A 445 0.37 -11.18 -23.87
C ALA A 445 -0.60 -12.26 -24.43
N ARG A 446 -0.81 -13.37 -23.70
CA ARG A 446 -1.70 -14.49 -24.06
C ARG A 446 -2.71 -14.77 -22.96
N ARG A 447 -3.51 -13.74 -22.63
CA ARG A 447 -4.49 -13.76 -21.53
C ARG A 447 -5.55 -14.85 -21.68
N ASP A 448 -5.83 -15.27 -22.90
CA ASP A 448 -6.74 -16.37 -23.26
C ASP A 448 -6.28 -17.72 -22.69
N GLU A 449 -4.97 -17.90 -22.51
CA GLU A 449 -4.37 -19.12 -21.98
C GLU A 449 -4.03 -19.04 -20.49
N ALA A 450 -4.26 -17.88 -19.85
CA ALA A 450 -3.98 -17.67 -18.44
C ALA A 450 -5.01 -18.39 -17.55
N THR A 451 -4.49 -19.08 -16.53
CA THR A 451 -5.30 -19.71 -15.47
C THR A 451 -4.65 -19.42 -14.12
N GLY A 452 -5.42 -19.48 -13.04
CA GLY A 452 -4.89 -19.33 -11.69
C GLY A 452 -3.73 -20.29 -11.38
N ALA A 453 -3.77 -21.52 -11.91
CA ALA A 453 -2.68 -22.48 -11.77
C ALA A 453 -1.40 -22.07 -12.52
N ILE A 454 -1.53 -21.46 -13.71
CA ILE A 454 -0.37 -20.97 -14.47
C ILE A 454 0.22 -19.73 -13.80
N VAL A 455 -0.62 -18.80 -13.35
CA VAL A 455 -0.17 -17.65 -12.53
C VAL A 455 0.49 -18.14 -11.25
N ALA A 456 -0.01 -19.24 -10.67
CA ALA A 456 0.57 -19.85 -9.48
C ALA A 456 1.91 -20.56 -9.70
N ALA A 457 2.18 -21.01 -10.92
CA ALA A 457 3.43 -21.66 -11.30
C ALA A 457 4.61 -20.69 -11.42
N ILE A 458 4.31 -19.41 -11.69
CA ILE A 458 5.27 -18.30 -11.74
C ILE A 458 5.50 -17.82 -10.31
#